data_AF-A0A7Y8S0Y4-F1
#
_entry.id   AF-A0A7Y8S0Y4-F1
#
_cell.length_a   1.000
_cell.length_b   1.000
_cell.length_c   1.000
_cell.angle_alpha   90.00
_cell.angle_beta   90.00
_cell.angle_gamma   90.00
#
_symmetry.space_group_name_H-M   'P 1'
#
loop_
_entity.id
_entity.type
_entity.pdbx_description
1 polymer ?
#
loop_
_entity_poly.entity_id
_entity_poly.type
_entity_poly.pdbx_seq_one_letter_code
_entity_poly.pdbx_strand_id
1 'polypeptide(L)'
;MGTIIVQPIIEESVWKTVGAALIFIIVLLLIEYLKMKFDFLENVISGKAVVLVENGALNLKNLKKHRMTVDQLEMRLRTQGISKMFDVKNVTLESNGQIGYELTDEAKPLTVGEFKNLLQLHTSAKSASADDNLFKEISEGHPESHDKQLQ
;
A
#
# COMPACT_ATOMS: atom_id res chain seq x y z
N MET A 1 -45.97 28.28 20.27
CA MET A 1 -44.85 28.49 19.32
C MET A 1 -44.28 27.17 18.79
N GLY A 2 -44.07 26.13 19.61
CA GLY A 2 -43.52 24.84 19.13
C GLY A 2 -44.45 23.98 18.25
N THR A 3 -45.75 24.24 18.23
CA THR A 3 -46.75 23.48 17.45
C THR A 3 -46.86 23.92 15.99
N ILE A 4 -46.50 25.17 15.67
CA ILE A 4 -46.56 25.73 14.30
C ILE A 4 -45.50 25.10 13.39
N ILE A 5 -44.40 24.60 13.95
CA ILE A 5 -43.34 23.92 13.18
C ILE A 5 -43.74 22.48 12.82
N VAL A 6 -44.57 21.82 13.65
CA VAL A 6 -44.92 20.40 13.48
C VAL A 6 -46.23 20.19 12.71
N GLN A 7 -47.17 21.13 12.75
CA GLN A 7 -48.47 20.98 12.07
C GLN A 7 -48.43 20.72 10.55
N PRO A 8 -47.51 21.30 9.74
CA PRO A 8 -47.52 21.00 8.30
C PRO A 8 -47.14 19.53 7.97
N ILE A 9 -46.62 18.77 8.93
CA ILE A 9 -46.31 17.35 8.77
C ILE A 9 -47.55 16.46 9.01
N ILE A 10 -48.57 16.95 9.71
CA ILE A 10 -49.72 16.16 10.14
C ILE A 10 -50.95 16.39 9.23
N GLU A 11 -51.05 17.55 8.57
CA GLU A 11 -52.21 17.90 7.73
C GLU A 11 -52.06 17.56 6.23
N GLU A 12 -50.84 17.36 5.74
CA GLU A 12 -50.63 16.86 4.37
C GLU A 12 -50.79 15.34 4.34
N SER A 13 -51.54 14.84 3.36
CA SER A 13 -51.89 13.43 3.19
C SER A 13 -50.66 12.54 3.34
N VAL A 14 -50.71 11.51 4.18
CA VAL A 14 -49.60 10.53 4.39
C VAL A 14 -49.02 10.03 3.05
N TRP A 15 -49.87 9.91 2.04
CA TRP A 15 -49.50 9.58 0.66
C TRP A 15 -48.52 10.55 -0.01
N LYS A 16 -48.62 11.86 0.27
CA LYS A 16 -47.68 12.86 -0.24
C LYS A 16 -46.31 12.72 0.43
N THR A 17 -46.28 12.46 1.74
CA THR A 17 -45.03 12.19 2.48
C THR A 17 -44.35 10.92 1.97
N VAL A 18 -45.12 9.86 1.74
CA VAL A 18 -44.62 8.62 1.13
C VAL A 18 -44.11 8.88 -0.29
N GLY A 19 -44.83 9.66 -1.09
CA GLY A 19 -44.41 10.07 -2.44
C GLY A 19 -43.10 10.86 -2.44
N ALA A 20 -42.97 11.83 -1.55
CA ALA A 20 -41.75 12.63 -1.39
C ALA A 20 -40.55 11.77 -0.95
N ALA A 21 -40.76 10.84 -0.01
CA ALA A 21 -39.72 9.91 0.42
C ALA A 21 -39.27 8.97 -0.72
N LEU A 22 -40.22 8.46 -1.52
CA LEU A 22 -39.91 7.62 -2.66
C LEU A 22 -39.13 8.38 -3.74
N ILE A 23 -39.52 9.61 -4.05
CA ILE A 23 -38.79 10.49 -4.97
C ILE A 23 -37.37 10.72 -4.45
N PHE A 24 -37.21 10.98 -3.16
CA PHE A 24 -35.89 11.18 -2.57
C PHE A 24 -35.00 9.93 -2.70
N ILE A 25 -35.54 8.74 -2.42
CA ILE A 25 -34.83 7.47 -2.62
C ILE A 25 -34.43 7.28 -4.08
N ILE A 26 -35.33 7.55 -5.02
CA ILE A 26 -35.05 7.46 -6.47
C ILE A 26 -33.93 8.43 -6.85
N VAL A 27 -33.95 9.67 -6.35
CA VAL A 27 -32.91 10.66 -6.62
C VAL A 27 -31.56 10.21 -6.07
N LEU A 28 -31.50 9.65 -4.86
CA LEU A 28 -30.25 9.09 -4.30
C LEU A 28 -29.69 7.95 -5.16
N LEU A 29 -30.55 7.00 -5.56
CA LEU A 29 -30.15 5.91 -6.45
C LEU A 29 -29.68 6.41 -7.82
N LEU A 30 -30.32 7.46 -8.35
CA LEU A 30 -29.95 8.07 -9.61
C LEU A 30 -28.60 8.77 -9.52
N ILE A 31 -28.32 9.47 -8.42
CA ILE A 31 -27.00 10.07 -8.14
C ILE A 31 -25.92 8.97 -8.02
N GLU A 32 -26.19 7.89 -7.28
CA GLU A 32 -25.29 6.74 -7.13
C GLU A 32 -24.95 6.14 -8.51
N TYR A 33 -25.98 5.92 -9.34
CA TYR A 33 -25.82 5.39 -10.69
C TYR A 33 -25.04 6.34 -11.61
N LEU A 34 -25.33 7.65 -11.55
CA LEU A 34 -24.57 8.65 -12.30
C LEU A 34 -23.10 8.68 -11.87
N LYS A 35 -22.79 8.57 -10.57
CA LYS A 35 -21.41 8.52 -10.08
C LYS A 35 -20.67 7.29 -10.63
N MET A 36 -21.31 6.12 -10.62
CA MET A 36 -20.72 4.87 -11.14
C MET A 36 -20.57 4.88 -12.67
N LYS A 37 -21.43 5.59 -13.40
CA LYS A 37 -21.37 5.66 -14.86
C LYS A 37 -20.41 6.73 -15.38
N PHE A 38 -20.17 7.77 -14.60
CA PHE A 38 -19.31 8.89 -14.96
C PHE A 38 -18.01 8.91 -14.14
N ASP A 39 -17.18 7.87 -14.26
CA ASP A 39 -15.75 7.87 -13.82
C ASP A 39 -14.95 9.07 -14.40
N PHE A 40 -15.49 9.70 -15.45
CA PHE A 40 -14.99 10.96 -15.97
C PHE A 40 -14.99 12.08 -14.91
N LEU A 41 -15.98 12.11 -14.02
CA LEU A 41 -16.06 13.08 -12.94
C LEU A 41 -15.00 12.80 -11.87
N GLU A 42 -14.69 11.54 -11.60
CA GLU A 42 -13.56 11.14 -10.75
C GLU A 42 -12.23 11.61 -11.35
N ASN A 43 -12.01 11.41 -12.65
CA ASN A 43 -10.78 11.87 -13.30
C ASN A 43 -10.62 13.41 -13.34
N VAL A 44 -11.74 14.16 -13.36
CA VAL A 44 -11.76 15.62 -13.33
C VAL A 44 -11.62 16.15 -11.90
N ILE A 45 -12.25 15.51 -10.91
CA ILE A 45 -12.24 15.91 -9.49
C ILE A 45 -10.97 15.43 -8.77
N SER A 46 -10.57 14.18 -8.96
CA SER A 46 -9.39 13.57 -8.34
C SER A 46 -8.09 13.94 -9.03
N GLY A 47 -8.08 14.81 -10.06
CA GLY A 47 -6.91 15.40 -10.71
C GLY A 47 -5.75 14.45 -11.01
N LYS A 48 -5.45 14.21 -12.29
CA LYS A 48 -4.37 13.28 -12.71
C LYS A 48 -3.08 13.46 -11.91
N ALA A 49 -2.60 12.38 -11.29
CA ALA A 49 -1.32 12.35 -10.60
C ALA A 49 -0.19 12.72 -11.57
N VAL A 50 0.78 13.51 -11.08
CA VAL A 50 1.88 14.00 -11.90
C VAL A 50 3.19 13.39 -11.44
N VAL A 51 3.89 12.73 -12.35
CA VAL A 51 5.19 12.12 -12.06
C VAL A 51 6.25 13.22 -11.87
N LEU A 52 6.88 13.22 -10.70
CA LEU A 52 7.94 14.14 -10.30
C LEU A 52 9.32 13.49 -10.35
N VAL A 53 9.39 12.19 -10.03
CA VAL A 53 10.58 11.34 -10.13
C VAL A 53 10.18 10.06 -10.85
N GLU A 54 10.95 9.67 -11.84
CA GLU A 54 10.75 8.45 -12.62
C GLU A 54 12.06 7.68 -12.70
N ASN A 55 12.07 6.44 -12.18
CA ASN A 55 13.27 5.59 -12.10
C ASN A 55 14.48 6.31 -11.48
N GLY A 56 14.26 7.08 -10.41
CA GLY A 56 15.28 7.87 -9.72
C GLY A 56 15.69 9.16 -10.42
N ALA A 57 15.17 9.43 -11.63
CA ALA A 57 15.45 10.66 -12.36
C ALA A 57 14.39 11.74 -12.10
N LEU A 58 14.85 12.94 -11.73
CA LEU A 58 14.00 14.09 -11.46
C LEU A 58 13.38 14.69 -12.73
N ASN A 59 12.06 14.81 -12.74
CA ASN A 59 11.33 15.51 -13.80
C ASN A 59 11.20 17.01 -13.48
N LEU A 60 12.27 17.76 -13.78
CA LEU A 60 12.33 19.21 -13.56
C LEU A 60 11.22 19.99 -14.29
N LYS A 61 10.75 19.48 -15.43
CA LYS A 61 9.65 20.09 -16.19
C LYS A 61 8.34 20.06 -15.38
N ASN A 62 8.02 18.91 -14.79
CA ASN A 62 6.83 18.74 -13.97
C ASN A 62 6.91 19.49 -12.65
N LEU A 63 8.08 19.51 -12.00
CA LEU A 63 8.35 20.33 -10.82
C LEU A 63 8.09 21.82 -11.10
N LYS A 64 8.67 22.35 -12.18
CA LYS A 64 8.47 23.75 -12.59
C LYS A 64 7.02 24.05 -12.95
N LYS A 65 6.34 23.14 -13.66
CA LYS A 65 4.92 23.28 -14.02
C LYS A 65 4.01 23.38 -12.79
N HIS A 66 4.34 22.66 -11.70
CA HIS A 66 3.57 22.63 -10.46
C HIS A 66 4.13 23.56 -9.38
N ARG A 67 5.07 24.46 -9.74
CA ARG A 67 5.72 25.42 -8.84
C ARG A 67 6.30 24.78 -7.58
N MET A 68 6.81 23.56 -7.71
CA MET A 68 7.46 22.83 -6.62
C MET A 68 8.97 22.81 -6.81
N THR A 69 9.71 23.17 -5.77
CA THR A 69 11.17 23.07 -5.76
C THR A 69 11.64 21.67 -5.37
N VAL A 70 12.91 21.35 -5.63
CA VAL A 70 13.53 20.09 -5.18
C VAL A 70 13.50 20.02 -3.66
N ASP A 71 13.86 21.11 -2.97
CA ASP A 71 13.81 21.19 -1.51
C ASP A 71 12.41 20.88 -0.93
N GLN A 72 11.34 21.37 -1.58
CA GLN A 72 9.98 21.07 -1.16
C GLN A 72 9.62 19.60 -1.33
N LEU A 73 10.07 18.99 -2.44
CA LEU A 73 9.89 17.55 -2.66
C LEU A 73 10.65 16.75 -1.59
N GLU A 74 11.91 17.08 -1.32
CA GLU A 74 12.71 16.45 -0.27
C GLU A 74 12.08 16.62 1.13
N MET A 75 11.56 17.81 1.45
CA MET A 75 10.85 18.04 2.71
C MET A 75 9.61 17.14 2.83
N ARG A 76 8.87 16.93 1.75
CA ARG A 76 7.70 16.04 1.75
C ARG A 76 8.12 14.57 1.89
N LEU A 77 9.18 14.14 1.21
CA LEU A 77 9.74 12.80 1.38
C LEU A 77 10.17 12.56 2.83
N ARG A 78 10.82 13.54 3.47
CA ARG A 78 11.20 13.46 4.88
C ARG A 78 10.00 13.36 5.81
N THR A 79 8.88 13.99 5.47
CA THR A 79 7.62 13.88 6.23
C THR A 79 7.02 12.47 6.13
N GLN A 80 7.32 11.75 5.04
CA GLN A 80 6.98 10.33 4.86
C GLN A 80 8.02 9.36 5.47
N GLY A 81 9.03 9.88 6.20
CA GLY A 81 10.10 9.07 6.80
C GLY A 81 11.26 8.74 5.86
N ILE A 82 11.26 9.27 4.63
CA ILE A 82 12.29 9.00 3.63
C ILE A 82 13.33 10.12 3.68
N SER A 83 14.53 9.80 4.16
CA SER A 83 15.57 10.80 4.39
C SER A 83 16.41 11.09 3.15
N LYS A 84 16.58 10.10 2.26
CA LYS A 84 17.40 10.24 1.05
C LYS A 84 16.51 10.16 -0.17
N MET A 85 16.69 11.11 -1.08
CA MET A 85 15.97 11.12 -2.34
C MET A 85 16.31 9.92 -3.23
N PHE A 86 17.52 9.37 -3.09
CA PHE A 86 17.99 8.18 -3.82
C PHE A 86 17.28 6.89 -3.42
N ASP A 87 16.66 6.84 -2.23
CA ASP A 87 15.91 5.66 -1.76
C ASP A 87 14.56 5.52 -2.48
N VAL A 88 14.22 6.47 -3.36
CA VAL A 88 12.94 6.55 -4.06
C VAL A 88 13.13 6.32 -5.55
N LYS A 89 12.40 5.33 -6.07
CA LYS A 89 12.34 5.00 -7.50
C LYS A 89 11.38 5.94 -8.24
N ASN A 90 10.18 6.11 -7.72
CA ASN A 90 9.12 6.92 -8.34
C ASN A 90 8.47 7.84 -7.32
N VAL A 91 8.12 9.07 -7.73
CA VAL A 91 7.35 10.01 -6.90
C VAL A 91 6.28 10.65 -7.77
N THR A 92 5.04 10.66 -7.27
CA THR A 92 3.90 11.34 -7.90
C THR A 92 3.41 12.49 -7.02
N LEU A 93 2.90 13.56 -7.64
CA LEU A 93 2.09 14.58 -6.99
C LEU A 93 0.62 14.23 -7.21
N GLU A 94 -0.10 13.93 -6.14
CA GLU A 94 -1.53 13.66 -6.16
C GLU A 94 -2.32 14.99 -6.19
N SER A 95 -3.57 14.95 -6.64
CA SER A 95 -4.45 16.13 -6.73
C SER A 95 -4.72 16.83 -5.41
N ASN A 96 -4.70 16.09 -4.31
CA ASN A 96 -4.82 16.62 -2.95
C ASN A 96 -3.54 17.32 -2.46
N GLY A 97 -2.49 17.38 -3.29
CA GLY A 97 -1.21 18.01 -2.97
C GLY A 97 -0.25 17.14 -2.16
N GLN A 98 -0.62 15.89 -1.85
CA GLN A 98 0.26 14.90 -1.23
C GLN A 98 1.16 14.25 -2.29
N ILE A 99 2.20 13.57 -1.81
CA ILE A 99 3.09 12.80 -2.67
C ILE A 99 2.82 11.31 -2.52
N GLY A 100 2.70 10.60 -3.64
CA GLY A 100 2.86 9.17 -3.71
C GLY A 100 4.33 8.83 -3.94
N TYR A 101 4.80 7.70 -3.42
CA TYR A 101 6.18 7.26 -3.62
C TYR A 101 6.29 5.75 -3.77
N GLU A 102 7.32 5.33 -4.48
CA GLU A 102 7.77 3.94 -4.55
C GLU A 102 9.25 3.91 -4.19
N LEU A 103 9.61 3.13 -3.16
CA LEU A 103 11.01 2.95 -2.76
C LEU A 103 11.79 2.13 -3.80
N THR A 104 13.11 2.29 -3.82
CA THR A 104 14.01 1.38 -4.55
C THR A 104 13.97 -0.01 -3.91
N ASP A 105 14.33 -1.05 -4.67
CA ASP A 105 14.24 -2.42 -4.18
C ASP A 105 15.19 -2.68 -3.00
N GLU A 106 16.28 -1.92 -2.88
CA GLU A 106 17.19 -1.96 -1.73
C GLU A 106 16.64 -1.23 -0.49
N ALA A 107 15.82 -0.20 -0.68
CA ALA A 107 15.23 0.58 0.42
C ALA A 107 13.86 0.04 0.89
N LYS A 108 13.22 -0.84 0.10
CA LYS A 108 11.96 -1.48 0.46
C LYS A 108 12.15 -2.36 1.70
N PRO A 109 11.32 -2.20 2.75
CA PRO A 109 11.38 -3.06 3.91
C PRO A 109 10.90 -4.47 3.52
N LEU A 110 11.60 -5.48 4.04
CA LEU A 110 11.21 -6.87 3.85
C LEU A 110 9.86 -7.13 4.55
N THR A 111 8.91 -7.73 3.83
CA THR A 111 7.64 -8.12 4.43
C THR A 111 7.80 -9.37 5.31
N VAL A 112 6.91 -9.53 6.30
CA VAL A 112 6.90 -10.73 7.15
C VAL A 112 6.69 -12.01 6.33
N GLY A 113 5.93 -11.93 5.22
CA GLY A 113 5.71 -13.06 4.31
C GLY A 113 6.99 -13.48 3.60
N GLU A 114 7.72 -12.53 3.02
CA GLU A 114 9.00 -12.79 2.37
C GLU A 114 10.04 -13.34 3.36
N PHE A 115 10.10 -12.77 4.57
CA PHE A 115 10.99 -13.26 5.62
C PHE A 115 10.72 -14.72 6.00
N LYS A 116 9.43 -15.10 6.16
CA LYS A 116 9.04 -16.49 6.44
C LYS A 116 9.43 -17.44 5.32
N ASN A 117 9.22 -17.03 4.06
CA ASN A 117 9.60 -17.83 2.90
C ASN A 117 11.11 -18.07 2.86
N LEU A 118 11.92 -17.04 3.13
CA LEU A 118 13.38 -17.16 3.21
C LEU A 118 13.82 -18.11 4.33
N LEU A 119 13.19 -18.03 5.51
CA LEU A 119 13.49 -18.94 6.63
C LEU A 119 13.11 -20.39 6.34
N GLN A 120 11.96 -20.62 5.70
CA GLN A 120 11.54 -21.95 5.29
C GLN A 120 12.50 -22.52 4.24
N LEU A 121 12.90 -21.72 3.24
CA LEU A 121 13.88 -22.13 2.23
C LEU A 121 15.21 -22.55 2.88
N HIS A 122 15.71 -21.77 3.84
CA HIS A 122 16.93 -22.11 4.59
C HIS A 122 16.78 -23.34 5.47
N THR A 123 15.62 -23.51 6.12
CA THR A 123 15.37 -24.68 6.99
C THR A 123 15.24 -25.95 6.16
N SER A 124 14.52 -25.91 5.03
CA SER A 124 14.41 -27.02 4.07
C SER A 124 15.75 -27.36 3.43
N ALA A 125 16.57 -26.36 3.08
CA ALA A 125 17.92 -26.58 2.56
C ALA A 125 18.85 -27.21 3.61
N LYS A 126 18.72 -26.81 4.89
CA LYS A 126 19.52 -27.36 6.00
C LYS A 126 19.12 -28.80 6.37
N SER A 127 17.83 -29.16 6.24
CA SER A 127 17.39 -30.54 6.42
C SER A 127 17.85 -31.46 5.29
N ALA A 128 18.02 -30.94 4.06
CA ALA A 128 18.59 -31.70 2.94
C ALA A 128 20.12 -31.87 3.03
N SER A 129 20.82 -31.01 3.78
CA SER A 129 22.27 -31.10 4.02
C SER A 129 22.64 -31.75 5.37
N ALA A 130 21.65 -32.19 6.16
CA ALA A 130 21.88 -32.75 7.50
C ALA A 130 22.25 -34.25 7.50
N ASP A 131 22.18 -34.93 6.35
CA ASP A 131 22.55 -36.35 6.24
C ASP A 131 24.07 -36.60 6.21
N ASP A 132 24.89 -35.54 6.04
CA ASP A 132 26.35 -35.65 5.89
C ASP A 132 27.12 -34.80 6.92
N ASN A 133 26.67 -34.84 8.18
CA ASN A 133 27.34 -34.10 9.26
C ASN A 133 28.60 -34.81 9.77
N LEU A 134 29.72 -34.08 9.89
CA LEU A 134 30.99 -34.50 10.53
C LEU A 134 30.85 -35.18 11.91
N PHE A 135 29.73 -34.94 12.60
CA PHE A 135 29.46 -35.46 13.94
C PHE A 135 28.79 -36.84 13.94
N LYS A 136 28.46 -37.40 12.76
CA LYS A 136 27.88 -38.74 12.62
C LYS A 136 28.81 -39.82 13.17
N GLU A 137 30.13 -39.65 12.99
CA GLU A 137 31.16 -40.56 13.50
C GLU A 137 31.19 -40.63 15.04
N ILE A 138 30.87 -39.54 15.73
CA ILE A 138 30.82 -39.50 17.21
C ILE A 138 29.52 -40.15 17.72
N SER A 139 28.41 -39.99 16.97
CA SER A 139 27.11 -40.54 17.36
C SER A 139 26.94 -42.03 17.05
N GLU A 140 27.57 -42.53 15.98
CA GLU A 140 27.45 -43.93 15.56
C GLU A 140 28.50 -44.83 16.24
N GLY A 141 29.52 -44.25 16.86
CA GLY A 141 30.59 -44.99 17.54
C GLY A 141 31.53 -45.66 16.54
N HIS A 142 32.83 -45.49 16.76
CA HIS A 142 33.87 -45.95 15.84
C HIS A 142 33.82 -47.49 15.66
N PRO A 143 33.57 -48.02 14.45
CA PRO A 143 33.48 -49.47 14.23
C PRO A 143 34.84 -50.17 14.07
N GLU A 144 35.96 -49.43 13.98
CA GLU A 144 37.29 -50.06 13.83
C GLU A 144 38.02 -50.25 15.16
N SER A 145 38.13 -51.51 15.58
CA SER A 145 39.15 -51.95 16.53
C SER A 145 40.51 -51.90 15.82
N HIS A 146 41.32 -50.88 16.12
CA HIS A 146 42.73 -50.90 15.73
C HIS A 146 43.42 -52.06 16.44
N ASP A 147 43.88 -53.01 15.62
CA ASP A 147 44.57 -54.21 16.06
C ASP A 147 45.88 -53.81 16.78
N LYS A 148 46.12 -54.41 17.94
CA LYS A 148 47.34 -54.17 18.74
C LYS A 148 48.54 -54.81 18.07
N GLN A 149 49.10 -54.15 17.07
CA GLN A 149 50.42 -54.47 16.52
C GLN A 149 51.42 -53.35 16.82
N LEU A 150 51.67 -53.10 18.10
CA LEU A 150 52.91 -52.47 18.55
C LEU A 150 53.30 -53.10 19.90
N GLN A 151 54.12 -54.15 19.83
CA GLN A 151 55.03 -54.58 20.90
C GLN A 151 56.39 -53.92 20.67
#